data_AF-A0A5E7FZ03-F1
#
_entry.id   AF-A0A5E7FZ03-F1
#
_cell.length_a   1.000
_cell.length_b   1.000
_cell.length_c   1.000
_cell.angle_alpha   90.00
_cell.angle_beta   90.00
_cell.angle_gamma   90.00
#
_symmetry.space_group_name_H-M   'P 1'
#
loop_
_entity.id
_entity.type
_entity.pdbx_description
1 polymer ?
#
loop_
_entity_poly.entity_id
_entity_poly.type
_entity_poly.pdbx_seq_one_letter_code
_entity_poly.pdbx_strand_id
1 'polypeptide(L)'
;MTTFNPTAAQLTALASLSDADLMAPLTFDGTSPASAPIAAERFGGFPDVPALDSLLAQADAIALAGALTDLPPRSLRVTGVPAGESVSSHLRSNGGKLSAALRQVVGDHIKTADDLRYALRVLASHGVNSLIGNRYRDLLGRERTAAETIHTDWQDRLRVAAVGELAAIDAAEHLSTEEFQFLLELVDTNRAGMAQNLAGPAVNVAALVQGRTQDWRVIADEWAGVCQSRGTVTFEGTGTATAGCSYSVEVKPGQGWVLSKYVGQTWMPVEACAIGQDRAVEDRRRIARDCAHAARPTPVIAGGFADKLRALV
;
A
#
# COMPACT_ATOMS: atom_id res chain seq x y z
N MET A 1 -7.00 -81.69 -41.20
CA MET A 1 -6.21 -80.75 -42.01
C MET A 1 -7.11 -80.22 -43.10
N THR A 2 -7.77 -79.09 -42.87
CA THR A 2 -8.64 -78.46 -43.89
C THR A 2 -7.76 -77.62 -44.81
N THR A 3 -7.70 -78.04 -46.07
CA THR A 3 -7.02 -77.35 -47.17
C THR A 3 -7.68 -75.99 -47.42
N PHE A 4 -6.93 -74.92 -47.17
CA PHE A 4 -7.33 -73.56 -47.52
C PHE A 4 -7.01 -73.33 -48.99
N ASN A 5 -8.05 -73.16 -49.82
CA ASN A 5 -7.90 -72.87 -51.24
C ASN A 5 -8.39 -71.43 -51.47
N PRO A 6 -7.49 -70.44 -51.55
CA PRO A 6 -7.89 -69.04 -51.70
C PRO A 6 -8.57 -68.83 -53.05
N THR A 7 -9.68 -68.11 -53.04
CA THR A 7 -10.45 -67.76 -54.25
C THR A 7 -9.69 -66.74 -55.10
N ALA A 8 -9.96 -66.72 -56.41
CA ALA A 8 -9.29 -65.80 -57.35
C ALA A 8 -9.40 -64.32 -56.90
N ALA A 9 -10.55 -63.92 -56.35
CA ALA A 9 -10.76 -62.58 -55.80
C ALA A 9 -9.85 -62.27 -54.58
N GLN A 10 -9.57 -63.27 -53.73
CA GLN A 10 -8.67 -63.10 -52.58
C GLN A 10 -7.21 -62.97 -53.03
N LEU A 11 -6.81 -63.67 -54.10
CA LEU A 11 -5.47 -63.53 -54.68
C LEU A 11 -5.30 -62.19 -55.42
N THR A 12 -6.35 -61.68 -56.08
CA THR A 12 -6.30 -60.35 -56.71
C THR A 12 -6.24 -59.23 -55.68
N ALA A 13 -6.96 -59.36 -54.55
CA ALA A 13 -6.88 -58.41 -53.45
C ALA A 13 -5.47 -58.38 -52.84
N LEU A 14 -4.85 -59.54 -52.60
CA LEU A 14 -3.46 -59.65 -52.14
C LEU A 14 -2.44 -59.05 -53.13
N ALA A 15 -2.65 -59.23 -54.44
CA ALA A 15 -1.78 -58.67 -55.46
C ALA A 15 -1.91 -57.14 -55.63
N SER A 16 -2.97 -56.54 -55.08
CA SER A 16 -3.22 -55.09 -55.13
C SER A 16 -2.73 -54.33 -53.89
N LEU A 17 -2.25 -55.04 -52.87
CA LEU A 17 -1.69 -54.43 -51.67
C LEU A 17 -0.25 -53.97 -51.94
N SER A 18 0.07 -52.76 -51.51
CA SER A 18 1.44 -52.26 -51.51
C SER A 18 2.22 -52.81 -50.31
N ASP A 19 3.55 -52.84 -50.38
CA ASP A 19 4.41 -53.21 -49.22
C ASP A 19 4.12 -52.34 -47.98
N ALA A 20 3.58 -51.13 -48.16
CA ALA A 20 3.16 -50.26 -47.07
C ALA A 20 1.90 -50.77 -46.36
N ASP A 21 0.99 -51.44 -47.07
CA ASP A 21 -0.26 -51.97 -46.51
C ASP A 21 -0.02 -53.26 -45.71
N LEU A 22 0.98 -54.07 -46.10
CA LEU A 22 1.38 -55.28 -45.38
C LEU A 22 2.11 -54.99 -44.06
N MET A 23 2.64 -53.78 -43.90
CA MET A 23 3.35 -53.32 -42.70
C MET A 23 2.50 -52.44 -41.79
N ALA A 24 1.23 -52.18 -42.16
CA ALA A 24 0.31 -51.45 -41.31
C ALA A 24 -0.10 -52.30 -40.09
N PRO A 25 -0.08 -51.74 -38.87
CA PRO A 25 -0.47 -52.48 -37.67
C PRO A 25 -1.96 -52.84 -37.72
N LEU A 26 -2.28 -54.12 -37.48
CA LEU A 26 -3.64 -54.65 -37.48
C LEU A 26 -4.46 -54.02 -36.34
N THR A 27 -5.29 -53.03 -36.66
CA THR A 27 -6.33 -52.54 -35.75
C THR A 27 -7.53 -53.47 -35.82
N PHE A 28 -7.75 -54.26 -34.76
CA PHE A 28 -9.00 -54.98 -34.56
C PHE A 28 -10.09 -53.99 -34.14
N ASP A 29 -11.03 -53.71 -35.04
CA ASP A 29 -12.20 -52.90 -34.74
C ASP A 29 -13.17 -53.65 -33.82
N GLY A 30 -13.09 -53.36 -32.52
CA GLY A 30 -14.19 -53.45 -31.58
C GLY A 30 -14.65 -52.03 -31.28
N THR A 31 -15.87 -51.69 -31.69
CA THR A 31 -16.52 -50.37 -31.55
C THR A 31 -16.26 -49.71 -30.19
N SER A 32 -15.35 -48.74 -30.17
CA SER A 32 -15.22 -47.76 -29.09
C SER A 32 -16.15 -46.58 -29.41
N PRO A 33 -16.94 -46.04 -28.45
CA PRO A 33 -17.77 -44.88 -28.73
C PRO A 33 -16.88 -43.72 -29.16
N ALA A 34 -17.09 -43.23 -30.39
CA ALA A 34 -16.35 -42.11 -30.93
C ALA A 34 -16.50 -40.90 -30.00
N SER A 35 -15.38 -40.42 -29.48
CA SER A 35 -15.34 -39.12 -28.80
C SER A 35 -15.75 -38.04 -29.80
N ALA A 36 -16.71 -37.19 -29.45
CA ALA A 36 -17.13 -36.08 -30.30
C ALA A 36 -15.92 -35.26 -30.77
N PRO A 37 -15.84 -34.90 -32.07
CA PRO A 37 -14.66 -34.25 -32.62
C PRO A 37 -14.44 -32.89 -31.94
N ILE A 38 -13.22 -32.69 -31.43
CA ILE A 38 -12.73 -31.38 -31.02
C ILE A 38 -12.40 -30.64 -32.32
N ALA A 39 -12.96 -29.45 -32.53
CA ALA A 39 -12.59 -28.62 -33.68
C ALA A 39 -11.08 -28.37 -33.67
N ALA A 40 -10.39 -28.78 -34.73
CA ALA A 40 -8.95 -28.60 -34.88
C ALA A 40 -8.62 -27.10 -35.06
N GLU A 41 -7.60 -26.64 -34.33
CA GLU A 41 -7.14 -25.25 -34.31
C GLU A 41 -6.66 -24.79 -35.70
N ARG A 42 -7.19 -23.67 -36.18
CA ARG A 42 -6.42 -22.74 -37.03
C ARG A 42 -5.60 -21.86 -36.09
N PHE A 43 -4.28 -21.95 -36.20
CA PHE A 43 -3.36 -21.02 -35.56
C PHE A 43 -3.67 -19.58 -36.02
N GLY A 44 -4.25 -18.77 -35.13
CA GLY A 44 -4.49 -17.35 -35.38
C GLY A 44 -5.67 -16.81 -34.58
N GLY A 45 -5.40 -16.33 -33.36
CA GLY A 45 -6.35 -15.60 -32.52
C GLY A 45 -6.63 -16.30 -31.18
N PHE A 46 -6.54 -15.56 -30.08
CA PHE A 46 -7.15 -15.99 -28.83
C PHE A 46 -8.66 -16.07 -29.07
N PRO A 47 -9.33 -17.21 -28.86
CA PRO A 47 -10.77 -17.29 -29.05
C PRO A 47 -11.46 -16.30 -28.13
N ASP A 48 -12.40 -15.52 -28.69
CA ASP A 48 -13.25 -14.62 -27.91
C ASP A 48 -13.98 -15.43 -26.83
N VAL A 49 -13.98 -14.90 -25.60
CA VAL A 49 -14.67 -15.54 -24.49
C VAL A 49 -16.18 -15.45 -24.77
N PRO A 50 -16.91 -16.58 -24.84
CA PRO A 50 -18.34 -16.54 -25.10
C PRO A 50 -19.08 -15.76 -24.01
N ALA A 51 -20.11 -15.00 -24.41
CA ALA A 51 -20.96 -14.31 -23.45
C ALA A 51 -21.58 -15.30 -22.45
N LEU A 52 -21.69 -14.89 -21.18
CA LEU A 52 -22.19 -15.74 -20.10
C LEU A 52 -23.60 -16.26 -20.40
N ASP A 53 -24.48 -15.42 -20.93
CA ASP A 53 -25.85 -15.78 -21.26
C ASP A 53 -25.90 -16.88 -22.34
N SER A 54 -25.00 -16.84 -23.31
CA SER A 54 -24.87 -17.88 -24.34
C SER A 54 -24.41 -19.22 -23.75
N LEU A 55 -23.51 -19.19 -22.76
CA LEU A 55 -23.05 -20.40 -22.06
C LEU A 55 -24.14 -21.02 -21.19
N LEU A 56 -24.96 -20.19 -20.54
CA LEU A 56 -26.11 -20.65 -19.76
C LEU A 56 -27.20 -21.27 -20.64
N ALA A 57 -27.51 -20.65 -21.78
CA ALA A 57 -28.44 -21.22 -22.75
C ALA A 57 -27.94 -22.57 -23.30
N GLN A 58 -26.63 -22.71 -23.53
CA GLN A 58 -26.03 -23.97 -23.95
C GLN A 58 -26.14 -25.05 -22.85
N ALA A 59 -25.99 -24.69 -21.57
CA ALA A 59 -26.17 -25.62 -20.46
C ALA A 59 -27.62 -26.15 -20.37
N ASP A 60 -28.61 -25.30 -20.62
CA ASP A 60 -30.02 -25.72 -20.69
C ASP A 60 -30.28 -26.65 -21.87
N ALA A 61 -29.71 -26.35 -23.04
CA ALA A 61 -29.81 -27.23 -24.21
C ALA A 61 -29.19 -28.61 -23.96
N ILE A 62 -28.07 -28.69 -23.24
CA ILE A 62 -27.43 -29.97 -22.84
C ILE A 62 -28.35 -30.76 -21.91
N ALA A 63 -29.01 -30.09 -20.96
CA ALA A 63 -29.92 -30.75 -20.03
C ALA A 63 -31.15 -31.36 -20.73
N LEU A 64 -31.53 -30.84 -21.90
CA LEU A 64 -32.66 -31.30 -22.70
C LEU A 64 -32.27 -32.32 -23.80
N ALA A 65 -30.98 -32.64 -23.95
CA ALA A 65 -30.51 -33.56 -24.98
C ALA A 65 -30.99 -34.99 -24.71
N GLY A 66 -31.72 -35.57 -25.69
CA GLY A 66 -32.28 -36.93 -25.58
C GLY A 66 -31.35 -38.02 -26.12
N ALA A 67 -30.43 -37.66 -27.02
CA ALA A 67 -29.45 -38.57 -27.60
C ALA A 67 -28.04 -37.94 -27.65
N LEU A 68 -27.02 -38.79 -27.81
CA LEU A 68 -25.62 -38.35 -27.90
C LEU A 68 -25.37 -37.37 -29.05
N THR A 69 -26.11 -37.50 -30.15
CA THR A 69 -26.05 -36.62 -31.32
C THR A 69 -26.59 -35.22 -31.07
N ASP A 70 -27.41 -35.04 -30.03
CA ASP A 70 -28.05 -33.77 -29.68
C ASP A 70 -27.13 -32.89 -28.81
N LEU A 71 -26.00 -33.44 -28.36
CA LEU A 71 -25.03 -32.69 -27.56
C LEU A 71 -24.26 -31.69 -28.43
N PRO A 72 -24.12 -30.43 -27.99
CA PRO A 72 -23.34 -29.45 -28.70
C PRO A 72 -21.85 -29.82 -28.70
N PRO A 73 -21.09 -29.39 -29.73
CA PRO A 73 -19.65 -29.60 -29.77
C PRO A 73 -18.98 -28.93 -28.58
N ARG A 74 -17.87 -29.53 -28.10
CA ARG A 74 -17.09 -28.97 -26.99
C ARG A 74 -16.56 -27.59 -27.35
N SER A 75 -16.74 -26.63 -26.45
CA SER A 75 -16.22 -25.27 -26.59
C SER A 75 -14.69 -25.22 -26.47
N LEU A 76 -14.09 -24.23 -27.13
CA LEU A 76 -12.65 -23.97 -27.06
C LEU A 76 -12.24 -23.57 -25.64
N ARG A 77 -11.03 -23.99 -25.25
CA ARG A 77 -10.50 -23.73 -23.91
C ARG A 77 -10.02 -22.29 -23.80
N VAL A 78 -10.54 -21.55 -22.83
CA VAL A 78 -10.02 -20.23 -22.46
C VAL A 78 -8.73 -20.43 -21.66
N THR A 79 -7.57 -20.08 -22.23
CA THR A 79 -6.25 -20.29 -21.59
C THR A 79 -5.69 -19.03 -20.93
N GLY A 80 -6.34 -17.88 -21.10
CA GLY A 80 -5.92 -16.60 -20.55
C GLY A 80 -6.94 -15.50 -20.86
N VAL A 81 -6.59 -14.25 -20.56
CA VAL A 81 -7.45 -13.10 -20.88
C VAL A 81 -6.92 -12.41 -22.15
N PRO A 82 -7.72 -12.29 -23.22
CA PRO A 82 -7.35 -11.56 -24.43
C PRO A 82 -6.96 -10.10 -24.16
N ALA A 83 -6.09 -9.55 -25.01
CA ALA A 83 -5.62 -8.17 -24.87
C ALA A 83 -6.74 -7.12 -25.00
N GLY A 84 -7.79 -7.42 -25.79
CA GLY A 84 -8.95 -6.55 -26.00
C GLY A 84 -9.95 -6.50 -24.84
N GLU A 85 -9.80 -7.37 -23.83
CA GLU A 85 -10.70 -7.40 -22.68
C GLU A 85 -10.42 -6.26 -21.69
N SER A 86 -11.50 -5.63 -21.25
CA SER A 86 -11.53 -4.55 -20.26
C SER A 86 -11.33 -5.09 -18.83
N VAL A 87 -10.18 -5.73 -18.58
CA VAL A 87 -9.79 -6.25 -17.27
C VAL A 87 -8.55 -5.57 -16.71
N SER A 88 -8.36 -5.70 -15.40
CA SER A 88 -7.14 -5.22 -14.73
C SER A 88 -5.90 -5.94 -15.27
N SER A 89 -4.76 -5.25 -15.28
CA SER A 89 -3.46 -5.83 -15.65
C SER A 89 -3.12 -7.05 -14.79
N HIS A 90 -3.49 -7.02 -13.51
CA HIS A 90 -3.26 -8.14 -12.58
C HIS A 90 -4.07 -9.39 -12.95
N LEU A 91 -5.33 -9.22 -13.37
CA LEU A 91 -6.13 -10.34 -13.86
C LEU A 91 -5.60 -10.86 -15.20
N ARG A 92 -5.19 -9.95 -16.10
CA ARG A 92 -4.60 -10.32 -17.40
C ARG A 92 -3.34 -11.18 -17.23
N SER A 93 -2.42 -10.78 -16.35
CA SER A 93 -1.18 -11.52 -16.08
C SER A 93 -1.39 -12.86 -15.35
N ASN A 94 -2.51 -13.03 -14.65
CA ASN A 94 -2.81 -14.25 -13.89
C ASN A 94 -3.95 -15.08 -14.50
N GLY A 95 -4.52 -14.66 -15.64
CA GLY A 95 -5.71 -15.26 -16.22
C GLY A 95 -5.57 -16.75 -16.52
N GLY A 96 -4.40 -17.17 -16.98
CA GLY A 96 -4.12 -18.59 -17.22
C GLY A 96 -4.09 -19.45 -15.94
N LYS A 97 -3.60 -18.89 -14.82
CA LYS A 97 -3.63 -19.58 -13.52
C LYS A 97 -5.06 -19.73 -13.01
N LEU A 98 -5.87 -18.68 -13.14
CA LEU A 98 -7.28 -18.71 -12.77
C LEU A 98 -8.04 -19.75 -13.60
N SER A 99 -7.83 -19.77 -14.93
CA SER A 99 -8.44 -20.77 -15.81
C SER A 99 -8.04 -22.20 -15.42
N ALA A 100 -6.76 -22.46 -15.15
CA ALA A 100 -6.28 -23.76 -14.72
C ALA A 100 -6.91 -24.21 -13.39
N ALA A 101 -7.01 -23.31 -12.41
CA ALA A 101 -7.64 -23.60 -11.12
C ALA A 101 -9.14 -23.91 -11.25
N LEU A 102 -9.87 -23.09 -12.01
CA LEU A 102 -11.30 -23.34 -12.27
C LEU A 102 -11.51 -24.68 -12.98
N ARG A 103 -10.63 -25.04 -13.91
CA ARG A 103 -10.70 -26.33 -14.59
C ARG A 103 -10.57 -27.53 -13.65
N GLN A 104 -9.67 -27.44 -12.67
CA GLN A 104 -9.52 -28.48 -11.67
C GLN A 104 -10.81 -28.66 -10.84
N VAL A 105 -11.50 -27.55 -10.55
CA VAL A 105 -12.74 -27.54 -9.76
C VAL A 105 -13.96 -27.97 -10.56
N VAL A 106 -14.07 -27.58 -11.84
CA VAL A 106 -15.25 -27.87 -12.66
C VAL A 106 -15.38 -29.36 -12.98
N GLY A 107 -14.26 -30.08 -13.14
CA GLY A 107 -14.15 -31.48 -13.57
C GLY A 107 -15.33 -32.40 -13.21
N ASP A 108 -15.22 -33.15 -12.11
CA ASP A 108 -16.26 -34.10 -11.72
C ASP A 108 -17.42 -33.48 -10.92
N HIS A 109 -17.38 -32.18 -10.65
CA HIS A 109 -18.27 -31.55 -9.68
C HIS A 109 -19.50 -30.84 -10.31
N ILE A 110 -19.48 -30.55 -11.61
CA ILE A 110 -20.63 -29.96 -12.32
C ILE A 110 -21.34 -31.04 -13.12
N LYS A 111 -22.54 -31.44 -12.70
CA LYS A 111 -23.33 -32.49 -13.35
C LYS A 111 -24.62 -31.96 -13.99
N THR A 112 -25.14 -30.84 -13.50
CA THR A 112 -26.39 -30.21 -13.97
C THR A 112 -26.21 -28.73 -14.31
N ALA A 113 -27.17 -28.17 -15.05
CA ALA A 113 -27.20 -26.73 -15.33
C ALA A 113 -27.32 -25.89 -14.04
N ASP A 114 -27.98 -26.41 -13.01
CA ASP A 114 -28.12 -25.73 -11.72
C ASP A 114 -26.82 -25.73 -10.91
N ASP A 115 -26.01 -26.79 -11.00
CA ASP A 115 -24.66 -26.82 -10.41
C ASP A 115 -23.78 -25.72 -11.01
N LEU A 116 -23.85 -25.53 -12.33
CA LEU A 116 -23.13 -24.46 -13.04
C LEU A 116 -23.59 -23.07 -12.55
N ARG A 117 -24.90 -22.84 -12.45
CA ARG A 117 -25.45 -21.57 -11.93
C ARG A 117 -25.06 -21.32 -10.49
N TYR A 118 -25.01 -22.36 -9.65
CA TYR A 118 -24.57 -22.24 -8.27
C TYR A 118 -23.08 -21.88 -8.18
N ALA A 119 -22.22 -22.58 -8.93
CA ALA A 119 -20.78 -22.31 -8.98
C ALA A 119 -20.48 -20.87 -9.45
N LEU A 120 -21.19 -20.38 -10.47
CA LEU A 120 -21.08 -19.00 -10.94
C LEU A 120 -21.48 -17.97 -9.86
N ARG A 121 -22.56 -18.24 -9.11
CA ARG A 121 -22.99 -17.37 -7.99
C ARG A 121 -21.94 -17.33 -6.88
N VAL A 122 -21.37 -18.47 -6.52
CA VAL A 122 -20.29 -18.56 -5.51
C VAL A 122 -19.05 -17.82 -5.99
N LEU A 123 -18.62 -18.03 -7.24
CA LEU A 123 -17.47 -17.34 -7.82
C LEU A 123 -17.69 -15.81 -7.86
N ALA A 124 -18.88 -15.37 -8.28
CA ALA A 124 -19.25 -13.96 -8.30
C ALA A 124 -19.25 -13.36 -6.88
N SER A 125 -19.77 -14.07 -5.88
CA SER A 125 -19.75 -13.62 -4.48
C SER A 125 -18.32 -13.41 -3.97
N HIS A 126 -17.41 -14.36 -4.20
CA HIS A 126 -15.99 -14.20 -3.85
C HIS A 126 -15.33 -13.06 -4.63
N GLY A 127 -15.67 -12.89 -5.91
CA GLY A 127 -15.21 -11.78 -6.73
C GLY A 127 -15.65 -10.41 -6.18
N VAL A 128 -16.92 -10.27 -5.81
CA VAL A 128 -17.47 -9.04 -5.20
C VAL A 128 -16.80 -8.74 -3.86
N ASN A 129 -16.61 -9.75 -2.99
CA ASN A 129 -15.90 -9.56 -1.73
C ASN A 129 -14.44 -9.12 -1.94
N SER A 130 -13.76 -9.69 -2.95
CA SER A 130 -12.41 -9.26 -3.32
C SER A 130 -12.40 -7.81 -3.83
N LEU A 131 -13.37 -7.41 -4.65
CA LEU A 131 -13.51 -6.03 -5.13
C LEU A 131 -13.74 -5.05 -3.98
N ILE A 132 -14.60 -5.38 -3.02
CA ILE A 132 -14.84 -4.57 -1.82
C ILE A 132 -13.52 -4.41 -1.04
N GLY A 133 -12.80 -5.51 -0.78
CA GLY A 133 -11.52 -5.46 -0.07
C GLY A 133 -10.45 -4.65 -0.81
N ASN A 134 -10.39 -4.73 -2.14
CA ASN A 134 -9.49 -3.93 -2.96
C ASN A 134 -9.85 -2.44 -2.89
N ARG A 135 -11.13 -2.11 -3.02
CA ARG A 135 -11.61 -0.73 -2.95
C ARG A 135 -11.39 -0.11 -1.58
N TYR A 136 -11.65 -0.86 -0.52
CA TYR A 136 -11.39 -0.42 0.86
C TYR A 136 -9.92 -0.05 1.05
N ARG A 137 -8.98 -0.89 0.58
CA ARG A 137 -7.55 -0.60 0.67
C ARG A 137 -7.12 0.64 -0.11
N ASP A 138 -7.65 0.84 -1.32
CA ASP A 138 -7.41 2.05 -2.13
C ASP A 138 -7.93 3.31 -1.41
N LEU A 139 -9.16 3.28 -0.89
CA LEU A 139 -9.75 4.41 -0.16
C LEU A 139 -8.95 4.73 1.11
N LEU A 140 -8.60 3.72 1.91
CA LEU A 140 -7.79 3.88 3.11
C LEU A 140 -6.41 4.48 2.79
N GLY A 141 -5.80 4.08 1.68
CA GLY A 141 -4.55 4.66 1.19
C GLY A 141 -4.68 6.14 0.88
N ARG A 142 -5.77 6.55 0.20
CA ARG A 142 -6.03 7.96 -0.12
C ARG A 142 -6.29 8.80 1.12
N GLU A 143 -7.08 8.29 2.06
CA GLU A 143 -7.33 8.96 3.34
C GLU A 143 -6.03 9.18 4.11
N ARG A 144 -5.15 8.18 4.12
CA ARG A 144 -3.82 8.30 4.71
C ARG A 144 -2.97 9.37 4.02
N THR A 145 -2.88 9.38 2.69
CA THR A 145 -2.12 10.40 1.95
C THR A 145 -2.68 11.81 2.16
N ALA A 146 -4.00 11.95 2.23
CA ALA A 146 -4.65 13.22 2.55
C ALA A 146 -4.29 13.69 3.97
N ALA A 147 -4.32 12.78 4.95
CA ALA A 147 -3.89 13.08 6.31
C ALA A 147 -2.40 13.45 6.38
N GLU A 148 -1.52 12.76 5.65
CA GLU A 148 -0.09 13.08 5.56
C GLU A 148 0.15 14.48 4.97
N THR A 149 -0.61 14.87 3.94
CA THR A 149 -0.52 16.20 3.34
C THR A 149 -0.93 17.30 4.33
N ILE A 150 -2.00 17.07 5.09
CA ILE A 150 -2.43 17.99 6.16
C ILE A 150 -1.33 18.09 7.23
N HIS A 151 -0.73 16.97 7.63
CA HIS A 151 0.39 16.98 8.58
C HIS A 151 1.57 17.81 8.09
N THR A 152 1.93 17.76 6.80
CA THR A 152 3.06 18.54 6.26
C THR A 152 2.88 20.04 6.44
N ASP A 153 1.68 20.58 6.17
CA ASP A 153 1.41 22.02 6.37
C ASP A 153 1.58 22.43 7.84
N TRP A 154 1.01 21.65 8.77
CA TRP A 154 1.18 21.88 10.20
C TRP A 154 2.64 21.76 10.64
N GLN A 155 3.35 20.75 10.16
CA GLN A 155 4.76 20.51 10.47
C GLN A 155 5.63 21.69 10.00
N ASP A 156 5.41 22.20 8.79
CA ASP A 156 6.21 23.31 8.26
C ASP A 156 5.92 24.63 8.97
N ARG A 157 4.65 24.95 9.24
CA ARG A 157 4.26 26.12 10.04
C ARG A 157 4.86 26.07 11.44
N LEU A 158 4.72 24.93 12.12
CA LEU A 158 5.27 24.74 13.46
C LEU A 158 6.80 24.82 13.45
N ARG A 159 7.47 24.19 12.48
CA ARG A 159 8.93 24.24 12.35
C ARG A 159 9.42 25.68 12.22
N VAL A 160 8.81 26.49 11.35
CA VAL A 160 9.19 27.89 11.16
C VAL A 160 9.04 28.70 12.45
N ALA A 161 7.90 28.57 13.13
CA ALA A 161 7.65 29.26 14.40
C ALA A 161 8.64 28.83 15.50
N ALA A 162 8.87 27.52 15.66
CA ALA A 162 9.74 26.99 16.72
C ALA A 162 11.23 27.31 16.48
N VAL A 163 11.69 27.28 15.23
CA VAL A 163 13.06 27.71 14.87
C VAL A 163 13.24 29.21 15.09
N GLY A 164 12.20 30.03 14.86
CA GLY A 164 12.24 31.45 15.20
C GLY A 164 12.31 31.73 16.70
N GLU A 165 11.58 30.97 17.54
CA GLU A 165 11.72 31.08 19.01
C GLU A 165 13.11 30.64 19.48
N LEU A 166 13.69 29.58 18.91
CA LEU A 166 15.07 29.20 19.19
C LEU A 166 16.05 30.32 18.87
N ALA A 167 15.93 30.95 17.70
CA ALA A 167 16.76 32.09 17.33
C ALA A 167 16.60 33.28 18.29
N ALA A 168 15.40 33.50 18.84
CA ALA A 168 15.16 34.52 19.86
C ALA A 168 15.83 34.18 21.20
N ILE A 169 15.76 32.92 21.64
CA ILE A 169 16.44 32.44 22.85
C ILE A 169 17.95 32.63 22.72
N ASP A 170 18.53 32.19 21.60
CA ASP A 170 19.96 32.29 21.34
C ASP A 170 20.42 33.76 21.25
N ALA A 171 19.61 34.65 20.66
CA ALA A 171 19.90 36.08 20.65
C ALA A 171 19.92 36.69 22.06
N ALA A 172 18.99 36.29 22.92
CA ALA A 172 18.92 36.76 24.31
C ALA A 172 20.08 36.24 25.19
N GLU A 173 20.73 35.14 24.82
CA GLU A 173 21.95 34.66 25.50
C GLU A 173 23.20 35.50 25.15
N HIS A 174 23.19 36.17 23.99
CA HIS A 174 24.35 36.90 23.46
C HIS A 174 24.24 38.42 23.49
N LEU A 175 23.02 38.95 23.58
CA LEU A 175 22.74 40.38 23.57
C LEU A 175 22.17 40.80 24.92
N SER A 176 22.46 42.04 25.33
CA SER A 176 21.72 42.67 26.42
C SER A 176 20.23 42.83 26.06
N THR A 177 19.39 43.05 27.08
CA THR A 177 17.94 43.21 26.88
C THR A 177 17.65 44.39 25.95
N GLU A 178 18.41 45.47 26.08
CA GLU A 178 18.30 46.68 25.27
C GLU A 178 18.74 46.44 23.81
N GLU A 179 19.85 45.74 23.60
CA GLU A 179 20.34 45.37 22.27
C GLU A 179 19.39 44.42 21.55
N PHE A 180 18.82 43.46 22.28
CA PHE A 180 17.83 42.55 21.73
C PHE A 180 16.56 43.31 21.33
N GLN A 181 16.02 44.19 22.18
CA GLN A 181 14.87 45.05 21.84
C GLN A 181 15.14 45.90 20.59
N PHE A 182 16.32 46.51 20.49
CA PHE A 182 16.69 47.29 19.31
C PHE A 182 16.79 46.42 18.04
N LEU A 183 17.32 45.20 18.15
CA LEU A 183 17.33 44.24 17.05
C LEU A 183 15.91 43.91 16.60
N LEU A 184 15.00 43.69 17.56
CA LEU A 184 13.58 43.44 17.29
C LEU A 184 12.91 44.61 16.56
N GLU A 185 13.19 45.86 16.93
CA GLU A 185 12.70 47.05 16.22
C GLU A 185 13.23 47.15 14.78
N LEU A 186 14.49 46.80 14.54
CA LEU A 186 15.06 46.74 13.19
C LEU A 186 14.38 45.66 12.34
N VAL A 187 14.05 44.52 12.93
CA VAL A 187 13.28 43.46 12.26
C VAL A 187 11.88 43.96 11.91
N ASP A 188 11.19 44.63 12.83
CA ASP A 188 9.83 45.16 12.61
C ASP A 188 9.79 46.25 11.54
N THR A 189 10.87 47.02 11.39
CA THR A 189 11.02 48.05 10.35
C THR A 189 11.55 47.52 9.01
N ASN A 190 11.55 46.19 8.83
CA ASN A 190 12.02 45.48 7.63
C ASN A 190 13.50 45.74 7.28
N ARG A 191 14.35 45.92 8.31
CA ARG A 191 15.80 46.13 8.19
C ARG A 191 16.59 44.91 8.64
N ALA A 192 16.14 43.72 8.25
CA ALA A 192 16.74 42.43 8.67
C ALA A 192 18.24 42.31 8.36
N GLY A 193 18.71 42.84 7.22
CA GLY A 193 20.15 42.83 6.91
C GLY A 193 20.99 43.68 7.85
N MET A 194 20.45 44.82 8.32
CA MET A 194 21.11 45.67 9.31
C MET A 194 21.09 44.99 10.69
N ALA A 195 19.95 44.39 11.06
CA ALA A 195 19.83 43.60 12.28
C ALA A 195 20.85 42.44 12.31
N GLN A 196 21.03 41.71 11.20
CA GLN A 196 22.01 40.63 11.10
C GLN A 196 23.45 41.12 11.28
N ASN A 197 23.80 42.28 10.71
CA ASN A 197 25.13 42.86 10.86
C ASN A 197 25.42 43.29 12.31
N LEU A 198 24.39 43.75 13.03
CA LEU A 198 24.51 44.16 14.43
C LEU A 198 24.58 42.96 15.38
N ALA A 199 23.75 41.94 15.14
CA ALA A 199 23.66 40.75 15.97
C ALA A 199 24.88 39.82 15.84
N GLY A 200 25.61 39.93 14.72
CA GLY A 200 26.75 39.06 14.41
C GLY A 200 26.33 37.65 13.94
N PRO A 201 27.30 36.78 13.66
CA PRO A 201 27.05 35.45 13.07
C PRO A 201 26.42 34.43 14.04
N ALA A 202 26.38 34.73 15.34
CA ALA A 202 25.83 33.83 16.36
C ALA A 202 24.30 33.87 16.43
N VAL A 203 23.67 34.89 15.85
CA VAL A 203 22.21 35.08 15.85
C VAL A 203 21.66 34.85 14.46
N ASN A 204 20.69 33.96 14.34
CA ASN A 204 20.00 33.70 13.07
C ASN A 204 18.80 34.66 12.92
N VAL A 205 19.06 35.88 12.42
CA VAL A 205 18.02 36.91 12.24
C VAL A 205 16.99 36.49 11.19
N ALA A 206 17.39 35.71 10.17
CA ALA A 206 16.46 35.22 9.16
C ALA A 206 15.39 34.30 9.77
N ALA A 207 15.79 33.35 10.63
CA ALA A 207 14.87 32.51 11.39
C ALA A 207 13.98 33.32 12.33
N LEU A 208 14.59 34.28 13.04
CA LEU A 208 13.86 35.18 13.94
C LEU A 208 12.74 35.91 13.20
N VAL A 209 13.02 36.52 12.04
CA VAL A 209 12.03 37.23 11.21
C VAL A 209 10.88 36.31 10.80
N GLN A 210 11.18 35.08 10.37
CA GLN A 210 10.17 34.14 9.88
C GLN A 210 9.22 33.63 10.97
N GLY A 211 9.72 33.40 12.18
CA GLY A 211 8.92 32.89 13.30
C GLY A 211 8.32 33.98 14.20
N ARG A 212 8.76 35.24 14.09
CA ARG A 212 8.42 36.34 15.01
C ARG A 212 6.93 36.54 15.29
N THR A 213 6.08 36.34 14.29
CA THR A 213 4.64 36.57 14.40
C THR A 213 3.85 35.31 14.71
N GLN A 214 4.51 34.21 15.05
CA GLN A 214 3.90 32.90 15.19
C GLN A 214 4.26 32.29 16.55
N ASP A 215 3.27 31.80 17.28
CA ASP A 215 3.50 30.98 18.47
C ASP A 215 3.36 29.50 18.09
N TRP A 216 4.46 28.76 18.15
CA TRP A 216 4.46 27.34 17.81
C TRP A 216 3.57 26.52 18.76
N ARG A 217 3.34 26.98 19.99
CA ARG A 217 2.46 26.31 20.97
C ARG A 217 1.00 26.38 20.53
N VAL A 218 0.57 27.55 20.08
CA VAL A 218 -0.77 27.75 19.50
C VAL A 218 -0.95 26.88 18.26
N ILE A 219 0.06 26.86 17.37
CA ILE A 219 0.03 25.99 16.18
C ILE A 219 -0.03 24.50 16.58
N ALA A 220 0.72 24.09 17.60
CA ALA A 220 0.71 22.72 18.10
C ALA A 220 -0.63 22.33 18.75
N ASP A 221 -1.28 23.27 19.46
CA ASP A 221 -2.62 23.06 20.03
C ASP A 221 -3.68 22.94 18.92
N GLU A 222 -3.66 23.82 17.93
CA GLU A 222 -4.55 23.73 16.77
C GLU A 222 -4.35 22.40 16.02
N TRP A 223 -3.09 22.04 15.76
CA TRP A 223 -2.75 20.76 15.13
C TRP A 223 -3.25 19.58 15.96
N ALA A 224 -3.07 19.59 17.28
CA ALA A 224 -3.59 18.56 18.19
C ALA A 224 -5.11 18.46 18.18
N GLY A 225 -5.81 19.59 18.00
CA GLY A 225 -7.26 19.67 17.94
C GLY A 225 -7.86 19.13 16.64
N VAL A 226 -7.15 19.27 15.51
CA VAL A 226 -7.66 18.87 14.19
C VAL A 226 -7.10 17.53 13.68
N CYS A 227 -5.94 17.10 14.18
CA CYS A 227 -5.32 15.87 13.70
C CYS A 227 -6.13 14.62 14.08
N GLN A 228 -6.23 13.68 13.14
CA GLN A 228 -6.89 12.38 13.35
C GLN A 228 -5.87 11.26 13.62
N SER A 229 -4.58 11.55 13.46
CA SER A 229 -3.48 10.62 13.69
C SER A 229 -2.30 11.32 14.36
N ARG A 230 -1.43 10.54 15.00
CA ARG A 230 -0.19 11.04 15.63
C ARG A 230 0.69 11.72 14.58
N GLY A 231 1.19 12.91 14.92
CA GLY A 231 2.14 13.66 14.13
C GLY A 231 3.41 13.97 14.92
N THR A 232 4.53 14.14 14.21
CA THR A 232 5.80 14.55 14.82
C THR A 232 6.50 15.52 13.88
N VAL A 233 7.11 16.55 14.43
CA VAL A 233 7.97 17.49 13.70
C VAL A 233 9.31 17.60 14.42
N THR A 234 10.39 17.37 13.69
CA THR A 234 11.75 17.57 14.18
C THR A 234 12.37 18.81 13.56
N PHE A 235 13.18 19.51 14.36
CA PHE A 235 13.85 20.74 13.96
C PHE A 235 15.10 20.98 14.81
N GLU A 236 15.96 21.88 14.34
CA GLU A 236 17.25 22.20 14.96
C GLU A 236 17.46 23.71 15.00
N GLY A 237 18.28 24.16 15.96
CA GLY A 237 18.78 25.54 15.99
C GLY A 237 19.86 25.73 14.93
N THR A 238 19.50 25.95 13.67
CA THR A 238 20.48 26.15 12.59
C THR A 238 21.17 27.51 12.71
N GLY A 239 22.51 27.54 12.68
CA GLY A 239 23.29 28.79 12.69
C GLY A 239 23.24 29.58 14.00
N THR A 240 23.11 28.88 15.13
CA THR A 240 22.94 29.47 16.47
C THR A 240 23.82 28.78 17.53
N ALA A 241 23.85 29.28 18.77
CA ALA A 241 24.51 28.61 19.90
C ALA A 241 23.93 27.23 20.22
N THR A 242 22.66 26.98 19.87
CA THR A 242 22.01 25.67 19.97
C THR A 242 22.27 24.76 18.77
N ALA A 243 23.17 25.11 17.85
CA ALA A 243 23.56 24.24 16.74
C ALA A 243 24.02 22.87 17.24
N GLY A 244 23.39 21.81 16.69
CA GLY A 244 23.58 20.41 17.14
C GLY A 244 22.61 19.95 18.22
N CYS A 245 21.73 20.82 18.74
CA CYS A 245 20.57 20.41 19.53
C CYS A 245 19.38 20.12 18.62
N SER A 246 18.93 18.87 18.61
CA SER A 246 17.70 18.48 17.91
C SER A 246 16.50 18.51 18.85
N TYR A 247 15.39 19.06 18.36
CA TYR A 247 14.11 19.13 19.06
C TYR A 247 13.05 18.36 18.27
N SER A 248 12.04 17.89 18.98
CA SER A 248 10.90 17.17 18.41
C SER A 248 9.63 17.60 19.12
N VAL A 249 8.64 18.10 18.37
CA VAL A 249 7.28 18.26 18.88
C VAL A 249 6.45 17.10 18.38
N GLU A 250 5.86 16.39 19.33
CA GLU A 250 4.96 15.29 19.07
C GLU A 250 3.53 15.66 19.43
N VAL A 251 2.62 15.48 18.47
CA VAL A 251 1.19 15.71 18.61
C VAL A 251 0.45 14.38 18.57
N LYS A 252 -0.46 14.16 19.53
CA LYS A 252 -1.37 13.01 19.51
C LYS A 252 -2.83 13.47 19.63
N PRO A 253 -3.73 12.98 18.75
CA PRO A 253 -5.16 13.26 18.85
C PRO A 253 -5.70 12.93 20.25
N GLY A 254 -6.39 13.89 20.86
CA GLY A 254 -6.98 13.74 22.21
C GLY A 254 -5.98 13.63 23.37
N GLN A 255 -4.67 13.70 23.12
CA GLN A 255 -3.62 13.66 24.15
C GLN A 255 -2.64 14.83 24.06
N GLY A 256 -2.96 15.85 23.25
CA GLY A 256 -2.17 17.07 23.14
C GLY A 256 -0.75 16.89 22.59
N TRP A 257 0.05 17.95 22.71
CA TRP A 257 1.42 18.03 22.24
C TRP A 257 2.46 17.95 23.36
N VAL A 258 3.66 17.45 23.02
CA VAL A 258 4.85 17.38 23.88
C VAL A 258 6.09 17.77 23.06
N LEU A 259 6.84 18.75 23.55
CA LEU A 259 8.16 19.13 23.06
C LEU A 259 9.22 18.31 23.78
N SER A 260 10.14 17.73 23.02
CA SER A 260 11.28 16.95 23.51
C SER A 260 12.59 17.48 22.93
N LYS A 261 13.67 17.38 23.71
CA LYS A 261 15.04 17.67 23.29
C LYS A 261 15.82 16.35 23.18
N TYR A 262 16.61 16.20 22.13
CA TYR A 262 17.49 15.05 21.98
C TYR A 262 18.76 15.26 22.81
N VAL A 263 18.94 14.46 23.87
CA VAL A 263 20.11 14.53 24.76
C VAL A 263 20.51 13.12 25.17
N GLY A 264 21.81 12.81 25.10
CA GLY A 264 22.32 11.51 25.54
C GLY A 264 21.72 10.32 24.80
N GLN A 265 21.51 10.46 23.49
CA GLN A 265 20.88 9.46 22.61
C GLN A 265 19.38 9.20 22.90
N THR A 266 18.71 10.07 23.66
CA THR A 266 17.32 9.90 24.07
C THR A 266 16.53 11.19 23.86
N TRP A 267 15.26 11.07 23.44
CA TRP A 267 14.32 12.19 23.43
C TRP A 267 13.79 12.43 24.84
N MET A 268 14.21 13.53 25.45
CA MET A 268 13.77 13.91 26.78
C MET A 268 12.65 14.97 26.64
N PRO A 269 11.42 14.70 27.11
CA PRO A 269 10.38 15.72 27.16
C PRO A 269 10.87 16.94 27.94
N VAL A 270 10.59 18.15 27.49
CA VAL A 270 10.98 19.41 28.17
C VAL A 270 9.80 20.35 28.41
N GLU A 271 8.78 20.27 27.57
CA GLU A 271 7.56 21.08 27.68
C GLU A 271 6.37 20.29 27.10
N ALA A 272 5.17 20.53 27.62
CA ALA A 272 3.93 19.93 27.11
C ALA A 272 2.75 20.88 27.34
N CYS A 273 1.69 20.73 26.54
CA CYS A 273 0.40 21.34 26.86
C CYS A 273 -0.24 20.68 28.10
N ALA A 274 -1.28 21.30 28.64
CA ALA A 274 -1.99 20.80 29.82
C ALA A 274 -2.49 19.35 29.64
N ILE A 275 -3.01 19.01 28.46
CA ILE A 275 -3.51 17.65 28.15
C ILE A 275 -2.36 16.63 28.03
N GLY A 276 -1.22 17.06 27.49
CA GLY A 276 -0.04 16.22 27.24
C GLY A 276 0.88 16.04 28.45
N GLN A 277 0.65 16.78 29.54
CA GLN A 277 1.55 16.87 30.67
C GLN A 277 1.75 15.52 31.38
N ASP A 278 0.67 14.80 31.69
CA ASP A 278 0.76 13.49 32.36
C ASP A 278 1.58 12.48 31.55
N ARG A 279 1.38 12.48 30.23
CA ARG A 279 2.16 11.65 29.29
C ARG A 279 3.64 12.01 29.33
N ALA A 280 3.96 13.30 29.27
CA ALA A 280 5.34 13.77 29.27
C ALA A 280 6.06 13.44 30.59
N VAL A 281 5.36 13.55 31.72
CA VAL A 281 5.86 13.17 33.05
C VAL A 281 6.11 11.67 33.14
N GLU A 282 5.17 10.85 32.66
CA GLU A 282 5.36 9.40 32.65
C GLU A 282 6.50 8.95 31.72
N ASP A 283 6.64 9.59 30.56
CA ASP A 283 7.77 9.37 29.65
C ASP A 283 9.11 9.69 30.33
N ARG A 284 9.19 10.78 31.10
CA ARG A 284 10.39 11.11 31.90
C ARG A 284 10.69 10.07 32.97
N ARG A 285 9.66 9.63 33.71
CA ARG A 285 9.83 8.59 34.73
C ARG A 285 10.30 7.28 34.11
N ARG A 286 9.77 6.90 32.94
CA ARG A 286 10.25 5.74 32.18
C ARG A 286 11.72 5.89 31.81
N ILE A 287 12.12 7.02 31.23
CA ILE A 287 13.52 7.27 30.86
C ILE A 287 14.44 7.19 32.09
N ALA A 288 14.04 7.76 33.23
CA ALA A 288 14.82 7.68 34.46
C ALA A 288 14.98 6.23 34.96
N ARG A 289 13.91 5.42 34.90
CA ARG A 289 13.98 3.97 35.20
C ARG A 289 14.93 3.24 34.25
N ASP A 290 14.83 3.49 32.96
CA ASP A 290 15.68 2.85 31.94
C ASP A 290 17.16 3.25 32.11
N CYS A 291 17.44 4.52 32.42
CA CYS A 291 18.78 5.00 32.77
C CYS A 291 19.32 4.31 34.02
N ALA A 292 18.52 4.20 35.08
CA ALA A 292 18.89 3.51 36.31
C ALA A 292 19.19 2.02 36.07
N HIS A 293 18.35 1.32 35.30
CA HIS A 293 18.59 -0.08 34.91
C HIS A 293 19.87 -0.24 34.09
N ALA A 294 20.19 0.73 33.24
CA ALA A 294 21.41 0.73 32.44
C ALA A 294 22.64 1.30 33.17
N ALA A 295 22.53 1.67 34.46
CA ALA A 295 23.58 2.33 35.24
C ALA A 295 24.16 3.60 34.56
N ARG A 296 23.30 4.36 33.86
CA ARG A 296 23.67 5.62 33.19
C ARG A 296 23.01 6.81 33.89
N PRO A 297 23.66 7.99 33.93
CA PRO A 297 23.03 9.19 34.45
C PRO A 297 21.83 9.60 33.59
N THR A 298 20.82 10.21 34.22
CA THR A 298 19.68 10.79 33.48
C THR A 298 20.18 12.01 32.70
N PRO A 299 19.82 12.16 31.42
CA PRO A 299 20.22 13.33 30.61
C PRO A 299 19.82 14.65 31.26
N VAL A 300 20.75 15.60 31.34
CA VAL A 300 20.50 16.97 31.84
C VAL A 300 20.23 17.89 30.65
N ILE A 301 19.16 18.67 30.75
CA ILE A 301 18.79 19.66 29.75
C ILE A 301 19.52 20.97 30.04
N ALA A 302 20.31 21.44 29.08
CA ALA A 302 20.99 22.74 29.12
C ALA A 302 20.86 23.44 27.76
N GLY A 303 20.66 24.77 27.76
CA GLY A 303 20.52 25.62 26.56
C GLY A 303 19.24 25.41 25.75
N GLY A 304 18.80 26.45 25.05
CA GLY A 304 17.58 26.45 24.22
C GLY A 304 16.29 26.47 25.05
N PHE A 305 15.26 25.72 24.61
CA PHE A 305 13.97 25.70 25.33
C PHE A 305 14.13 25.30 26.80
N ALA A 306 13.51 26.10 27.67
CA ALA A 306 13.51 25.85 29.10
C ALA A 306 12.84 24.51 29.45
N ASP A 307 13.42 23.80 30.42
CA ASP A 307 12.84 22.58 30.94
C ASP A 307 11.70 22.89 31.93
N LYS A 308 10.49 23.07 31.39
CA LYS A 308 9.28 23.35 32.17
C LYS A 308 8.76 22.12 32.91
N LEU A 309 9.17 20.92 32.51
CA LEU A 309 8.77 19.68 33.16
C LEU A 309 9.66 19.31 34.36
N ARG A 310 10.78 20.00 34.59
CA ARG A 310 11.71 19.69 35.69
C ARG A 310 11.07 19.82 37.07
N ALA A 311 10.17 20.79 37.25
CA ALA A 311 9.50 21.02 38.53
C ALA A 311 8.37 20.02 38.83
N LEU A 312 8.03 19.14 37.88
CA LEU A 312 6.86 18.27 37.92
C LEU A 312 7.21 16.78 38.07
N VAL A 313 8.51 16.44 38.05
CA VAL A 313 9.04 15.07 38.12
C VAL A 313 9.84 14.87 39.39
#